data_AF-A0A9P6GYX2-F1
#
_entry.id   AF-A0A9P6GYX2-F1
#
_cell.length_a   1.000
_cell.length_b   1.000
_cell.length_c   1.000
_cell.angle_alpha   90.00
_cell.angle_beta   90.00
_cell.angle_gamma   90.00
#
_symmetry.space_group_name_H-M   'P 1'
#
loop_
_entity.id
_entity.type
_entity.pdbx_description
1 polymer ?
#
loop_
_entity_poly.entity_id
_entity_poly.type
_entity_poly.pdbx_seq_one_letter_code
_entity_poly.pdbx_strand_id
1 'polypeptide(L)'
;MENKIPNDTFALLFASASKNVDNLEQLGRNIGRRLCEDFLLRTKATAKIVPMKVPENISLFFTIYFSYTPKVESNIVYFEDFYGLKYADGNSLKMFKGVFEEIYSHLCEGKVEIEVDESTKILIVK
;
A
#
# COMPACT_ATOMS: atom_id res chain seq x y z
N MET A 1 9.55 -22.57 -6.73
CA MET A 1 10.27 -21.28 -6.67
C MET A 1 9.25 -20.18 -6.88
N GLU A 2 9.02 -19.33 -5.89
CA GLU A 2 8.33 -18.06 -6.17
C GLU A 2 9.31 -17.18 -6.95
N ASN A 3 8.98 -16.87 -8.20
CA ASN A 3 9.77 -15.96 -9.01
C ASN A 3 9.65 -14.55 -8.41
N LYS A 4 10.59 -14.16 -7.56
CA LYS A 4 10.66 -12.81 -7.01
C LYS A 4 11.37 -11.88 -7.99
N ILE A 5 10.77 -10.73 -8.26
CA ILE A 5 11.43 -9.65 -8.99
C ILE A 5 12.49 -9.00 -8.08
N PRO A 6 13.67 -8.62 -8.59
CA PRO A 6 14.65 -7.89 -7.80
C PRO A 6 14.09 -6.54 -7.32
N ASN A 7 14.45 -6.13 -6.10
CA ASN A 7 13.95 -4.90 -5.48
C ASN A 7 14.24 -3.65 -6.32
N ASP A 8 15.44 -3.53 -6.89
CA ASP A 8 15.80 -2.40 -7.76
C ASP A 8 14.99 -2.39 -9.06
N THR A 9 14.67 -3.57 -9.61
CA THR A 9 13.80 -3.67 -10.80
C THR A 9 12.39 -3.16 -10.47
N PHE A 10 11.82 -3.57 -9.33
CA PHE A 10 10.55 -3.04 -8.87
C PHE A 10 10.61 -1.53 -8.66
N ALA A 11 11.64 -1.02 -7.97
CA ALA A 11 11.77 0.39 -7.66
C ALA A 11 11.83 1.27 -8.92
N LEU A 12 12.54 0.82 -9.96
CA LEU A 12 12.59 1.52 -11.26
C LEU A 12 11.25 1.49 -11.99
N LEU A 13 10.56 0.34 -12.01
CA LEU A 13 9.24 0.21 -12.62
C LEU A 13 8.21 1.07 -11.89
N PHE A 14 8.23 1.07 -10.57
CA PHE A 14 7.34 1.87 -9.73
C PHE A 14 7.56 3.36 -9.96
N ALA A 15 8.82 3.82 -9.95
CA ALA A 15 9.16 5.21 -10.24
C ALA A 15 8.82 5.63 -11.67
N SER A 16 8.94 4.72 -12.64
CA SER A 16 8.54 4.98 -14.03
C SER A 16 7.01 5.14 -14.12
N ALA A 17 6.25 4.23 -13.51
CA ALA A 17 4.80 4.31 -13.49
C ALA A 17 4.32 5.59 -12.78
N SER A 18 4.95 5.99 -11.68
CA SER A 18 4.53 7.17 -10.91
C SER A 18 4.76 8.51 -11.63
N LYS A 19 5.70 8.55 -12.58
CA LYS A 19 6.01 9.75 -13.37
C LYS A 19 5.18 9.90 -14.65
N ASN A 20 4.66 8.79 -15.17
CA ASN A 20 4.01 8.76 -16.49
C ASN A 20 2.48 8.62 -16.41
N VAL A 21 1.90 8.60 -15.20
CA VAL A 21 0.47 8.40 -14.98
C VAL A 21 -0.11 9.59 -14.24
N ASP A 22 -1.08 10.26 -14.86
CA ASP A 22 -1.69 11.49 -14.32
C ASP A 22 -2.49 11.24 -13.04
N ASN A 23 -3.09 10.05 -12.89
CA ASN A 23 -3.91 9.68 -11.74
C ASN A 23 -3.39 8.40 -11.07
N LEU A 24 -2.43 8.59 -10.17
CA LEU A 24 -1.81 7.50 -9.40
C LEU A 24 -2.80 6.77 -8.50
N GLU A 25 -3.76 7.49 -7.93
CA GLU A 25 -4.79 6.88 -7.08
C GLU A 25 -5.64 5.90 -7.87
N GLN A 26 -6.07 6.28 -9.07
CA GLN A 26 -6.87 5.40 -9.93
C GLN A 26 -6.08 4.16 -10.38
N LEU A 27 -4.80 4.33 -10.74
CA LEU A 27 -3.93 3.20 -11.03
C LEU A 27 -3.82 2.27 -9.80
N GLY A 28 -3.63 2.86 -8.62
CA GLY A 28 -3.63 2.17 -7.35
C GLY A 28 -4.90 1.35 -7.12
N ARG A 29 -6.08 1.94 -7.34
CA ARG A 29 -7.38 1.24 -7.19
C ARG A 29 -7.49 0.05 -8.13
N ASN A 30 -7.06 0.20 -9.38
CA ASN A 30 -7.07 -0.90 -10.34
C ASN A 30 -6.15 -2.06 -9.91
N ILE A 31 -4.99 -1.75 -9.32
CA ILE A 31 -4.09 -2.74 -8.73
C ILE A 31 -4.74 -3.39 -7.50
N GLY A 32 -5.28 -2.58 -6.59
CA GLY A 32 -5.95 -3.03 -5.36
C GLY A 32 -7.08 -4.00 -5.63
N ARG A 33 -7.89 -3.76 -6.67
CA ARG A 33 -8.97 -4.67 -7.08
C ARG A 33 -8.46 -6.07 -7.43
N ARG A 34 -7.31 -6.14 -8.11
CA ARG A 34 -6.68 -7.43 -8.47
C ARG A 34 -5.99 -8.10 -7.30
N LEU A 35 -5.48 -7.32 -6.34
CA LEU A 35 -4.78 -7.84 -5.17
C LEU A 35 -5.71 -8.21 -4.02
N CYS A 36 -6.94 -7.68 -3.97
CA CYS A 36 -7.85 -7.84 -2.84
C CYS A 36 -8.09 -9.32 -2.49
N GLU A 37 -8.39 -10.15 -3.49
CA GLU A 37 -8.62 -11.59 -3.30
C GLU A 37 -7.36 -12.32 -2.83
N ASP A 38 -6.20 -12.03 -3.43
CA ASP A 38 -4.93 -12.64 -3.02
C ASP A 38 -4.55 -12.23 -1.58
N PHE A 39 -4.76 -10.97 -1.22
CA PHE A 39 -4.48 -10.48 0.13
C PHE A 39 -5.38 -11.14 1.17
N LEU A 40 -6.67 -11.28 0.86
CA LEU A 40 -7.62 -12.03 1.69
C LEU A 40 -7.19 -13.47 1.93
N LEU A 41 -6.81 -14.18 0.85
CA LEU A 41 -6.37 -15.57 0.93
C LEU A 41 -5.09 -15.72 1.77
N ARG A 42 -4.14 -14.80 1.61
CA ARG A 42 -2.86 -14.82 2.35
C ARG A 42 -3.02 -14.48 3.82
N THR A 43 -3.90 -13.53 4.15
CA THR A 43 -4.16 -13.12 5.55
C THR A 43 -5.15 -14.03 6.27
N LYS A 44 -5.87 -14.89 5.54
CA LYS A 44 -6.96 -15.73 6.08
C LYS A 44 -7.98 -14.90 6.85
N ALA A 45 -8.23 -13.66 6.42
CA ALA A 45 -9.21 -12.80 7.07
C ALA A 45 -10.61 -13.40 6.89
N THR A 46 -11.19 -13.92 7.97
CA THR A 46 -12.53 -14.52 7.99
C THR A 46 -13.63 -13.56 8.43
N ALA A 47 -13.24 -12.42 9.01
CA ALA A 47 -14.12 -11.37 9.48
C ALA A 47 -13.72 -10.04 8.86
N LYS A 48 -14.67 -9.11 8.79
CA LYS A 48 -14.38 -7.76 8.34
C LYS A 48 -13.42 -7.06 9.31
N ILE A 49 -12.56 -6.21 8.75
CA ILE A 49 -11.54 -5.48 9.48
C ILE A 49 -12.17 -4.22 10.10
N VAL A 50 -11.82 -3.90 11.34
CA VAL A 50 -12.22 -2.64 11.98
C VAL A 50 -11.28 -1.52 11.50
N PRO A 51 -11.75 -0.30 11.18
CA PRO A 51 -10.89 0.77 10.65
C PRO A 51 -9.62 1.03 11.48
N MET A 52 -9.71 0.95 12.82
CA MET A 52 -8.57 1.12 13.72
C MET A 52 -7.44 0.10 13.52
N LYS A 53 -7.71 -1.03 12.87
CA LYS A 53 -6.75 -2.10 12.57
C LYS A 53 -6.14 -2.01 11.18
N VAL A 54 -6.60 -1.08 10.36
CA VAL A 54 -6.09 -0.88 9.00
C VAL A 54 -4.59 -0.55 8.96
N PRO A 55 -4.02 0.32 9.82
CA PRO A 55 -2.57 0.60 9.80
C PRO A 55 -1.71 -0.65 10.02
N GLU A 56 -2.09 -1.50 10.97
CA GLU A 56 -1.44 -2.78 11.24
C GLU A 56 -1.54 -3.72 10.02
N ASN A 57 -2.69 -3.75 9.34
CA ASN A 57 -2.90 -4.57 8.14
C ASN A 57 -2.13 -4.05 6.93
N ILE A 58 -1.93 -2.73 6.81
CA ILE A 58 -1.04 -2.15 5.80
C ILE A 58 0.40 -2.64 6.05
N SER A 59 0.88 -2.62 7.30
CA SER A 59 2.21 -3.14 7.61
C SER A 59 2.35 -4.64 7.29
N LEU A 60 1.31 -5.43 7.56
CA LEU A 60 1.25 -6.84 7.17
C LEU A 60 1.29 -7.02 5.64
N PHE A 61 0.55 -6.21 4.89
CA PHE A 61 0.57 -6.21 3.43
C PHE A 61 1.99 -6.01 2.89
N PHE A 62 2.71 -4.99 3.38
CA PHE A 62 4.09 -4.76 2.94
C PHE A 62 5.03 -5.91 3.34
N THR A 63 4.81 -6.49 4.51
CA THR A 63 5.60 -7.63 4.98
C THR A 63 5.43 -8.83 4.04
N ILE A 64 4.20 -9.10 3.61
CA ILE A 64 3.86 -10.22 2.71
C ILE A 64 4.38 -9.98 1.29
N TYR A 65 4.07 -8.83 0.69
CA TYR A 65 4.32 -8.59 -0.75
C TYR A 65 5.71 -8.07 -1.04
N PHE A 66 6.28 -7.28 -0.13
CA PHE A 66 7.54 -6.57 -0.36
C PHE A 66 8.68 -7.04 0.53
N SER A 67 8.42 -7.96 1.47
CA SER A 67 9.41 -8.37 2.48
C SER A 67 9.97 -7.17 3.25
N TYR A 68 9.13 -6.17 3.49
CA TYR A 68 9.43 -4.92 4.18
C TYR A 68 8.33 -4.63 5.20
N THR A 69 8.68 -4.25 6.43
CA THR A 69 7.70 -3.99 7.49
C THR A 69 7.76 -2.52 7.88
N PRO A 70 6.84 -1.68 7.39
CA PRO A 70 6.81 -0.28 7.77
C PRO A 70 6.49 -0.13 9.26
N LYS A 71 7.06 0.91 9.88
CA LYS A 71 6.74 1.28 11.26
C LYS A 71 5.32 1.84 11.30
N VAL A 72 4.57 1.48 12.34
CA VAL A 72 3.20 1.96 12.57
C VAL A 72 3.14 2.62 13.94
N GLU A 73 2.59 3.85 13.99
CA GLU A 73 2.27 4.53 15.24
C GLU A 73 0.83 5.06 15.17
N SER A 74 -0.05 4.52 16.02
CA SER A 74 -1.49 4.79 15.98
C SER A 74 -2.09 4.59 14.58
N ASN A 75 -2.44 5.67 13.88
CA ASN A 75 -3.04 5.66 12.56
C ASN A 75 -2.07 6.03 11.43
N ILE A 76 -0.78 6.14 11.74
CA ILE A 76 0.28 6.57 10.81
C ILE A 76 1.15 5.38 10.44
N VAL A 77 1.46 5.25 9.15
CA VAL A 77 2.38 4.24 8.59
C VAL A 77 3.57 4.95 7.96
N TYR A 78 4.77 4.63 8.44
CA TYR A 78 6.03 5.25 8.01
C TYR A 78 6.79 4.35 7.04
N PHE A 79 7.22 4.92 5.91
CA PHE A 79 7.94 4.21 4.84
C PHE A 79 9.46 4.50 4.84
N GLU A 80 10.04 4.61 6.03
CA GLU A 80 11.49 4.76 6.20
C GLU A 80 12.22 3.60 5.49
N ASP A 81 13.17 3.93 4.61
CA ASP A 81 13.97 2.98 3.82
C ASP A 81 13.20 2.00 2.92
N PHE A 82 11.92 2.27 2.60
CA PHE A 82 11.21 1.43 1.65
C PHE A 82 11.84 1.54 0.25
N TYR A 83 12.43 0.43 -0.24
CA TYR A 83 13.15 0.40 -1.52
C TYR A 83 12.32 0.83 -2.73
N GLY A 84 11.00 0.65 -2.69
CA GLY A 84 10.09 1.11 -3.75
C GLY A 84 10.14 2.63 -3.97
N LEU A 85 10.54 3.40 -2.95
CA LEU A 85 10.65 4.86 -3.02
C LEU A 85 12.07 5.37 -3.28
N LYS A 86 13.03 4.47 -3.61
CA LYS A 86 14.43 4.84 -3.89
C LYS A 86 14.57 5.81 -5.07
N TYR A 87 13.75 5.65 -6.11
CA TYR A 87 13.78 6.46 -7.34
C TYR A 87 12.49 7.28 -7.55
N ALA A 88 11.60 7.26 -6.56
CA ALA A 88 10.28 7.85 -6.60
C ALA A 88 10.13 8.91 -5.49
N ASP A 89 9.24 9.88 -5.70
CA ASP A 89 8.91 10.90 -4.71
C ASP A 89 7.77 10.45 -3.79
N GLY A 90 7.44 11.28 -2.79
CA GLY A 90 6.32 10.99 -1.89
C GLY A 90 4.96 10.97 -2.56
N ASN A 91 4.76 11.73 -3.65
CA ASN A 91 3.53 11.68 -4.46
C ASN A 91 3.23 10.27 -4.97
N SER A 92 4.28 9.46 -5.19
CA SER A 92 4.15 8.06 -5.61
C SER A 92 3.39 7.18 -4.59
N LEU A 93 3.33 7.57 -3.31
CA LEU A 93 2.50 6.90 -2.29
C LEU A 93 0.99 6.99 -2.57
N LYS A 94 0.53 7.94 -3.40
CA LYS A 94 -0.87 7.99 -3.86
C LYS A 94 -1.31 6.72 -4.59
N MET A 95 -0.37 6.02 -5.22
CA MET A 95 -0.66 4.70 -5.78
C MET A 95 -1.00 3.68 -4.68
N PHE A 96 -0.24 3.65 -3.59
CA PHE A 96 -0.55 2.78 -2.45
C PHE A 96 -1.83 3.20 -1.72
N LYS A 97 -2.09 4.50 -1.58
CA LYS A 97 -3.39 5.01 -1.11
C LYS A 97 -4.53 4.38 -1.91
N GLY A 98 -4.48 4.47 -3.24
CA GLY A 98 -5.50 3.89 -4.11
C GLY A 98 -5.65 2.37 -3.94
N VAL A 99 -4.53 1.65 -3.80
CA VAL A 99 -4.54 0.19 -3.52
C VAL A 99 -5.31 -0.10 -2.24
N PHE A 100 -4.97 0.59 -1.14
CA PHE A 100 -5.55 0.32 0.17
C PHE A 100 -7.00 0.77 0.27
N GLU A 101 -7.35 1.94 -0.25
CA GLU A 101 -8.74 2.39 -0.26
C GLU A 101 -9.63 1.42 -1.05
N GLU A 102 -9.15 0.85 -2.17
CA GLU A 102 -9.90 -0.19 -2.89
C GLU A 102 -9.99 -1.48 -2.05
N ILE A 103 -8.88 -2.00 -1.53
CA ILE A 103 -8.88 -3.25 -0.74
C ILE A 103 -9.83 -3.09 0.45
N TYR A 104 -9.65 -2.06 1.27
CA TYR A 104 -10.45 -1.89 2.49
C TYR A 104 -11.89 -1.46 2.22
N SER A 105 -12.23 -0.95 1.02
CA SER A 105 -13.65 -0.78 0.63
C SER A 105 -14.43 -2.10 0.60
N HIS A 106 -13.74 -3.21 0.34
CA HIS A 106 -14.34 -4.54 0.33
C HIS A 106 -14.21 -5.27 1.67
N LEU A 107 -13.19 -4.92 2.48
CA LEU A 107 -12.81 -5.69 3.67
C LEU A 107 -13.18 -5.04 5.01
N CYS A 108 -13.52 -3.75 5.04
CA CYS A 108 -13.70 -3.01 6.29
C CYS A 108 -15.18 -2.85 6.68
N GLU A 109 -15.48 -2.79 7.98
CA GLU A 109 -16.83 -2.47 8.51
C GLU A 109 -17.13 -0.96 8.51
N GLY A 110 -16.61 -0.22 7.54
CA GLY A 110 -16.73 1.23 7.50
C GLY A 110 -15.97 1.85 6.34
N LYS A 111 -16.08 3.17 6.23
CA LYS A 111 -15.27 3.93 5.28
C LYS A 111 -13.87 4.07 5.85
N VAL A 112 -12.88 3.74 5.04
CA VAL A 112 -11.46 3.98 5.32
C VAL A 112 -11.01 5.07 4.36
N GLU A 113 -10.50 6.17 4.91
CA GLU A 113 -9.88 7.23 4.12
C GLU A 113 -8.39 7.24 4.41
N ILE A 114 -7.58 7.42 3.37
CA ILE A 114 -6.13 7.46 3.53
C ILE A 114 -5.60 8.78 2.97
N GLU A 115 -4.88 9.50 3.81
CA GLU A 115 -4.13 10.70 3.45
C GLU A 115 -2.66 10.34 3.22
N VAL A 116 -2.03 11.04 2.27
CA VAL A 116 -0.61 10.90 1.95
C VAL A 116 0.07 12.20 2.34
N ASP A 117 1.08 12.14 3.20
CA ASP A 117 2.03 13.24 3.35
C ASP A 117 3.28 12.91 2.52
N GLU A 118 3.40 13.62 1.40
CA GLU A 118 4.44 13.43 0.40
C GLU A 118 5.81 13.87 0.91
N SER A 119 5.87 14.83 1.83
CA SER A 119 7.13 15.38 2.33
C SER A 119 7.83 14.39 3.25
N THR A 120 7.03 13.72 4.09
CA THR A 120 7.54 12.76 5.09
C THR A 120 7.39 11.31 4.65
N LYS A 121 6.78 11.05 3.49
CA LYS A 121 6.55 9.72 2.91
C LYS A 121 5.80 8.80 3.88
N ILE A 122 4.68 9.28 4.40
CA ILE A 122 3.81 8.52 5.32
C ILE A 122 2.39 8.38 4.75
N LEU A 123 1.66 7.39 5.26
CA LEU A 123 0.22 7.27 5.10
C LEU A 123 -0.47 7.50 6.43
N ILE A 124 -1.56 8.27 6.42
CA ILE A 124 -2.40 8.54 7.59
C ILE A 124 -3.78 7.97 7.33
N VAL A 125 -4.21 7.01 8.15
CA VAL A 125 -5.53 6.38 8.05
C VAL A 125 -6.54 7.16 8.88
N LYS A 126 -7.71 7.46 8.30
CA LYS A 126 -8.84 8.16 8.94
C LYS A 126 -10.09 7.29 8.95
#